data_AF-A0A131ZSN9-F1
#
_entry.id   AF-A0A131ZSN9-F1
#
_cell.length_a   1.000
_cell.length_b   1.000
_cell.length_c   1.000
_cell.angle_alpha   90.00
_cell.angle_beta   90.00
_cell.angle_gamma   90.00
#
_symmetry.space_group_name_H-M   'P 1'
#
loop_
_entity.id
_entity.type
_entity.pdbx_description
1 polymer ?
#
loop_
_entity_poly.entity_id
_entity_poly.type
_entity_poly.pdbx_seq_one_letter_code
_entity_poly.pdbx_strand_id
1 'polypeptide(L)'
;MNQNLLLLYLLAALSIFLLLGPSLARSNGIALRPGSQKGPRRYRCGYNRFWNQCGSSCPDTCQNYLIPRGCTLQCIQRCDCRPGYVLLHAKSNQCVPRNRCPNRKGIYRNGNRRYYQQSQRNQRNFQRPYYYY
;
A
#
# COMPACT_ATOMS: atom_id res chain seq x y z
N MET A 1 -36.13 43.40 -8.04
CA MET A 1 -34.66 43.34 -7.89
C MET A 1 -34.03 44.08 -9.06
N ASN A 2 -33.29 45.16 -8.79
CA ASN A 2 -32.73 46.04 -9.82
C ASN A 2 -31.65 45.32 -10.64
N GLN A 3 -31.78 45.34 -11.97
CA GLN A 3 -30.80 44.76 -12.89
C GLN A 3 -29.40 45.35 -12.70
N ASN A 4 -29.32 46.63 -12.32
CA ASN A 4 -28.06 47.32 -12.00
C ASN A 4 -27.38 46.76 -10.75
N LEU A 5 -28.14 46.28 -9.77
CA LEU A 5 -27.60 45.71 -8.54
C LEU A 5 -27.01 44.31 -8.79
N LEU A 6 -27.64 43.54 -9.68
CA LEU A 6 -27.14 42.23 -10.10
C LEU A 6 -25.84 42.38 -10.91
N LEU A 7 -25.77 43.38 -11.80
CA LEU A 7 -24.57 43.66 -12.60
C LEU A 7 -23.37 44.04 -11.71
N LEU A 8 -23.59 44.90 -10.71
CA LEU A 8 -22.56 45.29 -9.74
C LEU A 8 -22.05 44.09 -8.92
N TYR A 9 -22.94 43.18 -8.52
CA TYR A 9 -22.55 41.99 -7.76
C TYR A 9 -21.70 41.02 -8.59
N LEU A 10 -22.04 40.82 -9.87
CA LEU A 10 -21.26 39.95 -10.78
C LEU A 10 -19.87 40.51 -11.06
N LEU A 11 -19.75 41.83 -11.27
CA LEU A 11 -18.46 42.48 -11.47
C LEU A 11 -17.57 42.40 -10.23
N ALA A 12 -18.15 42.58 -9.03
CA ALA A 12 -17.43 42.44 -7.77
C ALA A 12 -16.98 40.99 -7.51
N ALA A 13 -17.81 39.99 -7.81
CA ALA A 13 -17.43 38.59 -7.67
C ALA A 13 -16.25 38.22 -8.60
N LEU A 14 -16.29 38.64 -9.86
CA LEU A 14 -15.22 38.39 -10.82
C LEU A 14 -13.88 39.05 -10.41
N SER A 15 -13.92 40.28 -9.89
CA SER A 15 -12.69 40.95 -9.43
C SER A 15 -12.09 40.25 -8.20
N ILE A 16 -12.93 39.79 -7.27
CA ILE A 16 -12.49 39.01 -6.10
C ILE A 16 -11.85 37.68 -6.52
N PHE A 17 -12.43 36.96 -7.49
CA PHE A 17 -11.85 35.72 -8.02
C PHE A 17 -10.49 35.93 -8.71
N LEU A 18 -10.31 37.04 -9.42
CA LEU A 18 -9.04 37.39 -10.07
C LEU A 18 -7.96 37.82 -9.08
N LEU A 19 -8.31 38.52 -8.00
CA LEU A 19 -7.37 38.99 -6.98
C LEU A 19 -6.93 37.89 -5.99
N LEU A 20 -7.84 36.99 -5.61
CA LEU A 20 -7.52 35.89 -4.69
C LEU A 20 -6.90 34.68 -5.38
N GLY A 21 -7.04 34.60 -6.72
CA GLY A 21 -6.60 33.48 -7.53
C GLY A 21 -7.27 32.15 -7.13
N PRO A 22 -7.34 31.16 -8.01
CA PRO A 22 -7.71 29.81 -7.60
C PRO A 22 -6.54 29.21 -6.81
N SER A 23 -6.40 29.55 -5.53
CA SER A 23 -5.38 28.98 -4.63
C SER A 23 -5.59 27.50 -4.29
N LEU A 24 -6.37 26.77 -5.08
CA LEU A 24 -6.45 25.31 -5.04
C LEU A 24 -5.33 24.73 -5.90
N ALA A 25 -4.08 25.06 -5.55
CA ALA A 25 -2.99 24.10 -5.72
C ALA A 25 -3.25 22.98 -4.70
N ARG A 26 -4.28 22.17 -4.96
CA ARG A 26 -4.38 20.86 -4.36
C ARG A 26 -3.21 20.11 -4.98
N SER A 27 -2.12 20.03 -4.24
CA SER A 27 -1.20 18.93 -4.41
C SER A 27 -2.05 17.69 -4.25
N ASN A 28 -2.56 17.19 -5.38
CA ASN A 28 -2.88 15.79 -5.49
C ASN A 28 -1.57 15.13 -5.13
N GLY A 29 -1.46 14.70 -3.87
CA GLY A 29 -0.36 13.92 -3.38
C GLY A 29 -0.35 12.69 -4.26
N ILE A 30 0.42 12.76 -5.34
CA ILE A 30 0.79 11.59 -6.11
C ILE A 30 1.49 10.76 -5.05
N ALA A 31 0.90 9.63 -4.67
CA ALA A 31 1.62 8.59 -3.98
C ALA A 31 2.73 8.17 -4.94
N LEU A 32 3.84 8.91 -4.93
CA LEU A 32 5.03 8.58 -5.66
C LEU A 32 5.44 7.23 -5.12
N ARG A 33 5.07 6.17 -5.82
CA ARG A 33 5.62 4.83 -5.60
C ARG A 33 7.12 5.04 -5.71
N PRO A 34 7.90 4.95 -4.62
CA PRO A 34 9.31 5.25 -4.72
C PRO A 34 9.94 4.08 -5.46
N GLY A 35 10.13 4.25 -6.77
CA GLY A 35 11.04 3.43 -7.54
C GLY A 35 12.41 3.57 -6.89
N SER A 36 12.79 2.56 -6.11
CA SER A 36 14.15 2.32 -5.65
C SER A 36 14.85 3.58 -5.07
N GLN A 37 14.34 4.12 -3.96
CA GLN A 37 15.13 5.10 -3.20
C GLN A 37 16.47 4.46 -2.84
N LYS A 38 17.57 5.01 -3.34
CA LYS A 38 18.91 4.67 -2.85
C LYS A 38 18.97 5.23 -1.43
N GLY A 39 18.84 4.36 -0.43
CA GLY A 39 18.99 4.73 0.98
C GLY A 39 20.37 5.33 1.28
N PRO A 40 20.58 5.87 2.50
CA PRO A 40 21.90 6.33 2.93
C PRO A 40 22.93 5.22 2.70
N ARG A 41 24.20 5.55 2.38
CA ARG A 41 25.23 4.55 2.02
C ARG A 41 25.39 3.41 3.04
N ARG A 42 24.95 3.61 4.29
CA ARG A 42 24.95 2.63 5.38
C ARG A 42 23.81 1.60 5.33
N TYR A 43 22.76 1.84 4.54
CA TYR A 43 21.61 0.95 4.41
C TYR A 43 21.54 0.34 3.01
N ARG A 44 22.48 -0.58 2.73
CA ARG A 44 22.41 -1.43 1.53
C ARG A 44 21.38 -2.53 1.77
N CYS A 45 20.22 -2.39 1.15
CA CYS A 45 19.21 -3.45 1.18
C CYS A 45 19.66 -4.65 0.32
N GLY A 46 19.40 -5.86 0.82
CA GLY A 46 19.71 -7.10 0.11
C GLY A 46 18.86 -7.33 -1.16
N TYR A 47 19.01 -8.51 -1.76
CA TYR A 47 18.30 -8.88 -2.99
C TYR A 47 16.77 -8.80 -2.83
N ASN A 48 16.08 -8.36 -3.89
CA ASN A 48 14.63 -8.13 -3.92
C ASN A 48 14.07 -7.19 -2.84
N ARG A 49 14.90 -6.29 -2.33
CA ARG A 49 14.50 -5.25 -1.38
C ARG A 49 14.74 -3.85 -1.94
N PHE A 50 14.11 -2.87 -1.32
CA PHE A 50 14.38 -1.45 -1.54
C PHE A 50 14.38 -0.73 -0.20
N TRP A 51 15.12 0.38 -0.11
CA TRP A 51 15.09 1.22 1.08
C TRP A 51 13.78 2.00 1.09
N ASN A 52 13.07 1.94 2.21
CA ASN A 52 11.86 2.69 2.45
C ASN A 52 12.06 3.58 3.67
N GLN A 53 12.03 4.90 3.45
CA GLN A 53 12.08 5.89 4.54
C GLN A 53 10.84 5.82 5.44
N CYS A 54 9.73 5.27 4.95
CA CYS A 54 8.44 5.20 5.61
C CYS A 54 7.83 3.79 5.38
N GLY A 55 8.51 2.76 5.87
CA GLY A 55 8.04 1.37 5.81
C GLY A 55 7.11 1.00 6.95
N SER A 56 6.30 -0.04 6.75
CA SER A 56 5.41 -0.55 7.78
C SER A 56 6.19 -1.21 8.94
N SER A 57 5.73 -0.99 10.17
CA SER A 57 6.19 -1.74 11.35
C SER A 57 5.83 -3.23 11.28
N CYS A 58 4.81 -3.60 10.51
CA CYS A 58 4.36 -4.99 10.31
C CYS A 58 4.64 -5.45 8.87
N PRO A 59 5.81 -6.02 8.58
CA PRO A 59 6.14 -6.44 7.22
C PRO A 59 5.38 -7.71 6.83
N ASP A 60 4.97 -7.79 5.57
CA ASP A 60 4.36 -9.00 5.03
C ASP A 60 5.37 -10.13 4.96
N THR A 61 4.96 -11.27 5.48
CA THR A 61 5.72 -12.51 5.46
C THR A 61 4.93 -13.56 4.72
N CYS A 62 5.60 -14.65 4.32
CA CYS A 62 4.93 -15.86 3.85
C CYS A 62 3.84 -16.31 4.83
N GLN A 63 3.99 -15.98 6.13
CA GLN A 63 3.10 -16.28 7.24
C GLN A 63 1.81 -15.43 7.36
N ASN A 64 1.74 -14.25 6.77
CA ASN A 64 0.62 -13.34 7.01
C ASN A 64 0.16 -12.51 5.79
N TYR A 65 0.82 -12.59 4.63
CA TYR A 65 0.49 -11.71 3.49
C TYR A 65 -0.92 -11.87 2.89
N LEU A 66 -1.64 -12.96 3.21
CA LEU A 66 -3.03 -13.20 2.78
C LEU A 66 -4.06 -12.79 3.84
N ILE A 67 -3.60 -12.33 4.99
CA ILE A 67 -4.42 -12.12 6.17
C ILE A 67 -4.46 -10.62 6.45
N PRO A 68 -5.63 -9.98 6.35
CA PRO A 68 -5.82 -8.64 6.87
C PRO A 68 -5.47 -8.64 8.36
N ARG A 69 -4.57 -7.74 8.76
CA ARG A 69 -4.21 -7.55 10.17
C ARG A 69 -4.21 -6.08 10.50
N GLY A 70 -4.57 -5.77 11.74
CA GLY A 70 -4.28 -4.46 12.31
C GLY A 70 -2.77 -4.26 12.36
N CYS A 71 -2.31 -3.11 11.89
CA CYS A 71 -0.96 -2.63 12.10
C CYS A 71 -1.04 -1.16 12.52
N THR A 72 -0.08 -0.72 13.35
CA THR A 72 0.00 0.70 13.68
C THR A 72 0.32 1.50 12.41
N LEU A 73 -0.13 2.75 12.35
CA LEU A 73 0.23 3.69 11.28
C LEU A 73 1.65 4.25 11.45
N GLN A 74 2.43 3.70 12.38
CA GLN A 74 3.81 4.11 12.62
C GLN A 74 4.66 3.74 11.40
N CYS A 75 5.40 4.73 10.92
CA CYS A 75 6.38 4.54 9.87
C CYS A 75 7.77 4.32 10.47
N ILE A 76 8.49 3.35 9.91
CA ILE A 76 9.87 3.06 10.30
C ILE A 76 10.78 3.02 9.07
N GLN A 77 11.98 3.57 9.21
CA GLN A 77 13.00 3.48 8.17
C GLN A 77 13.54 2.05 8.10
N ARG A 78 13.31 1.36 6.98
CA ARG A 78 13.67 -0.06 6.83
C ARG A 78 13.88 -0.46 5.37
N CYS A 79 14.43 -1.66 5.19
CA CYS A 79 14.39 -2.33 3.90
C CYS A 79 13.09 -3.13 3.76
N ASP A 80 12.30 -2.78 2.74
CA ASP A 80 11.05 -3.48 2.39
C ASP A 80 11.25 -4.40 1.19
N CYS A 81 10.44 -5.47 1.13
CA CYS A 81 10.39 -6.35 -0.02
C CYS A 81 9.78 -5.62 -1.22
N ARG A 82 10.35 -5.81 -2.41
CA ARG A 82 9.81 -5.26 -3.66
C ARG A 82 8.36 -5.72 -3.89
N PRO A 83 7.55 -4.98 -4.67
CA PRO A 83 6.21 -5.39 -5.04
C PRO A 83 6.16 -6.83 -5.56
N GLY A 84 5.25 -7.65 -5.05
CA GLY A 84 5.12 -9.08 -5.38
C GLY A 84 5.98 -10.03 -4.55
N TYR A 85 6.86 -9.50 -3.69
CA TYR A 85 7.71 -10.26 -2.77
C TYR A 85 7.25 -10.10 -1.32
N VAL A 86 7.52 -11.11 -0.50
CA VAL A 86 7.24 -11.13 0.94
C VAL A 86 8.42 -11.72 1.70
N LEU A 87 8.56 -11.41 2.98
CA LEU A 87 9.59 -12.00 3.82
C LEU A 87 9.36 -13.50 3.98
N LEU A 88 10.42 -14.31 3.89
CA LEU A 88 10.28 -15.76 4.12
C LEU A 88 9.71 -16.05 5.52
N HIS A 89 10.26 -15.39 6.55
CA HIS A 89 9.80 -15.42 7.95
C HIS A 89 9.95 -14.03 8.57
N ALA A 90 9.27 -13.76 9.70
CA ALA A 90 9.26 -12.43 10.33
C ALA A 90 10.66 -11.87 10.68
N LYS A 91 11.60 -12.75 11.05
CA LYS A 91 13.00 -12.41 11.37
C LYS A 91 13.96 -12.58 10.18
N SER A 92 13.45 -12.94 9.00
CA SER A 92 14.29 -13.19 7.82
C SER A 92 14.64 -11.89 7.11
N ASN A 93 15.82 -11.87 6.50
CA ASN A 93 16.24 -10.82 5.56
C ASN A 93 15.99 -11.19 4.09
N GLN A 94 15.39 -12.35 3.83
CA GLN A 94 15.14 -12.86 2.49
C GLN A 94 13.71 -12.53 2.04
N CYS A 95 13.61 -11.86 0.89
CA CYS A 95 12.34 -11.62 0.21
C CYS A 95 12.17 -12.64 -0.92
N VAL A 96 11.09 -13.41 -0.85
CA VAL A 96 10.73 -14.42 -1.85
C VAL A 96 9.46 -14.01 -2.59
N PRO A 97 9.30 -14.39 -3.87
CA PRO A 97 8.03 -14.24 -4.56
C PRO A 97 6.90 -14.92 -3.76
N ARG A 98 5.71 -14.32 -3.73
CA ARG A 98 4.55 -14.88 -2.99
C ARG A 98 4.23 -16.34 -3.37
N ASN A 99 4.42 -16.71 -4.64
CA ASN A 99 4.22 -18.07 -5.16
C ASN A 99 5.34 -19.05 -4.79
N ARG A 100 6.48 -18.58 -4.25
CA ARG A 100 7.59 -19.40 -3.76
C ARG A 100 7.64 -19.52 -2.24
N CYS A 101 6.59 -19.07 -1.56
CA CYS A 101 6.47 -19.32 -0.14
C CYS A 101 6.43 -20.84 0.13
N PRO A 102 7.21 -21.35 1.12
CA PRO A 102 7.20 -22.76 1.45
C PRO A 102 5.78 -23.20 1.79
N ASN A 103 5.35 -24.31 1.18
CA ASN A 103 3.98 -24.84 1.24
C ASN A 103 3.44 -24.77 2.66
N ARG A 104 2.49 -23.87 2.87
CA ARG A 104 1.80 -23.74 4.15
C ARG A 104 0.71 -24.78 4.19
N LYS A 105 1.00 -25.93 4.80
CA LYS A 105 -0.02 -26.63 5.59
C LYS A 105 -0.30 -25.77 6.83
N GLY A 106 -0.96 -24.63 6.63
CA GLY A 106 -1.18 -23.65 7.68
C GLY A 106 -2.63 -23.21 7.67
N ILE A 107 -3.38 -23.68 8.66
CA ILE A 107 -4.69 -23.14 8.98
C ILE A 107 -4.43 -21.79 9.66
N TYR A 108 -4.86 -20.69 9.04
CA TYR A 108 -4.97 -19.44 9.77
C TYR A 108 -6.32 -19.38 10.49
N ARG A 109 -6.30 -19.03 11.78
CA ARG A 109 -7.49 -18.83 12.60
C ARG A 109 -7.72 -17.33 12.78
N ASN A 110 -8.85 -16.83 12.29
CA ASN A 110 -9.37 -15.50 12.67
C ASN A 110 -10.65 -15.72 13.47
N GLY A 111 -10.56 -15.58 14.80
CA GLY A 111 -11.59 -16.08 15.70
C GLY A 111 -11.84 -17.58 15.47
N ASN A 112 -13.08 -17.93 15.15
CA ASN A 112 -13.47 -19.32 14.89
C ASN A 112 -13.35 -19.74 13.42
N ARG A 113 -12.95 -18.84 12.51
CA ARG A 113 -12.85 -19.15 11.07
C ARG A 113 -11.48 -19.70 10.72
N ARG A 114 -11.48 -20.84 10.02
CA ARG A 114 -10.29 -21.50 9.48
C ARG A 114 -10.12 -21.14 8.01
N TYR A 115 -8.98 -20.59 7.65
CA TYR A 115 -8.63 -20.27 6.26
C TYR A 115 -7.55 -21.21 5.76
N TYR A 116 -7.73 -21.72 4.53
CA TYR A 116 -6.79 -22.59 3.85
C TYR A 116 -5.90 -21.76 2.93
N GLN A 117 -4.60 -21.79 3.16
CA GLN A 117 -3.64 -21.25 2.21
C GLN A 117 -3.31 -22.33 1.18
N GLN A 118 -3.79 -22.20 -0.05
CA GLN A 118 -3.55 -23.20 -1.10
C GLN A 118 -2.05 -23.30 -1.42
N SER A 119 -1.49 -24.49 -1.21
CA SER A 119 -0.13 -24.86 -1.61
C SER A 119 -0.16 -25.27 -3.08
N GLN A 120 0.46 -24.48 -3.97
CA GLN A 120 0.48 -24.75 -5.41
C GLN A 120 1.50 -25.84 -5.77
N ARG A 121 1.10 -27.12 -5.69
CA ARG A 121 1.83 -28.24 -6.32
C ARG A 121 0.99 -29.17 -7.20
N ASN A 122 -0.27 -28.84 -7.50
CA ASN A 122 -1.05 -29.61 -8.49
C ASN A 122 -2.21 -28.79 -9.08
N GLN A 123 -1.90 -27.95 -10.07
CA GLN A 123 -2.90 -27.24 -10.88
C GLN A 123 -3.48 -28.16 -11.96
N ARG A 124 -4.36 -29.09 -11.60
CA ARG A 124 -5.26 -29.71 -12.60
C ARG A 124 -6.74 -29.74 -12.24
N ASN A 125 -7.13 -29.29 -11.04
CA ASN A 125 -8.55 -29.09 -10.70
C ASN A 125 -8.67 -28.25 -9.43
N PHE A 126 -8.77 -26.93 -9.57
CA PHE A 126 -9.28 -26.10 -8.48
C PHE A 126 -10.29 -25.10 -9.05
N GLN A 127 -11.55 -25.49 -8.96
CA GLN A 127 -12.67 -24.57 -9.12
C GLN A 127 -12.53 -23.44 -8.08
N ARG A 128 -12.77 -22.23 -8.57
CA ARG A 128 -12.56 -20.93 -7.94
C ARG A 128 -13.18 -20.85 -6.54
N PRO A 129 -12.55 -20.20 -5.54
CA PRO A 129 -13.31 -19.69 -4.42
C PRO A 129 -14.01 -18.40 -4.86
N TYR A 130 -15.32 -18.49 -5.06
CA TYR A 130 -16.22 -17.34 -5.18
C TYR A 130 -16.32 -16.63 -3.82
N TYR A 131 -16.36 -15.31 -3.87
CA TYR A 131 -16.67 -14.45 -2.73
C TYR A 131 -18.19 -14.37 -2.59
N TYR A 132 -18.71 -14.66 -1.40
CA TYR A 132 -20.05 -14.23 -1.00
C TYR A 132 -19.91 -13.40 0.27
N TYR A 133 -20.59 -12.25 0.26
CA TYR A 133 -20.64 -11.23 1.31
C TYR A 133 -21.13 -11.80 2.64
#